data_AF-A0A524KCH6-F1
#
_entry.id   AF-A0A524KCH6-F1
#
_cell.length_a   1.000
_cell.length_b   1.000
_cell.length_c   1.000
_cell.angle_alpha   90.00
_cell.angle_beta   90.00
_cell.angle_gamma   90.00
#
_symmetry.space_group_name_H-M   'P 1'
#
loop_
_entity.id
_entity.type
_entity.pdbx_description
1 polymer ?
#
loop_
_entity_poly.entity_id
_entity_poly.type
_entity_poly.pdbx_seq_one_letter_code
_entity_poly.pdbx_strand_id
1 'polypeptide(L)'
;MVIMLARAVSAPKAPPPAILDKSELERYAGVEEKLAALVRVPTISRFDQADEDDSAFDQFKAELARLYPIVHARLLRTEPGDRAIVFEWPGRSLDRAPVLLTAHFDVVPGGELERW
;
A
#
# COMPACT_ATOMS: atom_id res chain seq x y z
N MET A 1 21.32 11.32 -12.79
CA MET A 1 20.41 11.47 -13.95
C MET A 1 20.70 10.47 -15.08
N VAL A 2 21.94 10.35 -15.56
CA VAL A 2 22.32 9.43 -16.67
C VAL A 2 21.97 7.95 -16.39
N ILE A 3 22.20 7.45 -15.16
CA ILE A 3 21.89 6.04 -14.80
C ILE A 3 20.37 5.76 -14.82
N MET A 4 19.52 6.73 -14.45
CA MET A 4 18.07 6.56 -14.49
C MET A 4 17.54 6.55 -15.92
N LEU A 5 18.08 7.42 -16.79
CA LEU A 5 17.76 7.42 -18.23
C LEU A 5 18.18 6.09 -18.90
N ALA A 6 19.39 5.61 -18.61
CA ALA A 6 19.86 4.32 -19.13
C ALA A 6 18.94 3.16 -18.68
N ARG A 7 18.55 3.11 -17.40
CA ARG A 7 17.63 2.08 -16.90
C ARG A 7 16.22 2.19 -17.47
N ALA A 8 15.69 3.39 -17.66
CA ALA A 8 14.38 3.59 -18.26
C ALA A 8 14.34 3.11 -19.73
N VAL A 9 15.42 3.34 -20.49
CA VAL A 9 15.53 2.89 -21.89
C VAL A 9 15.80 1.38 -21.98
N SER A 10 16.54 0.80 -21.03
CA SER A 10 16.83 -0.63 -20.99
C SER A 10 15.77 -1.47 -20.29
N ALA A 11 14.73 -0.86 -19.71
CA ALA A 11 13.65 -1.60 -19.07
C ALA A 11 12.85 -2.35 -20.16
N PRO A 12 12.67 -3.67 -20.03
CA PRO A 12 11.83 -4.41 -20.97
C PRO A 12 10.42 -3.83 -20.94
N LYS A 13 9.77 -3.74 -22.11
CA LYS A 13 8.34 -3.38 -22.14
C LYS A 13 7.58 -4.34 -21.24
N ALA A 14 6.78 -3.78 -20.33
CA ALA A 14 5.88 -4.59 -19.52
C ALA A 14 5.02 -5.45 -20.46
N PRO A 15 4.84 -6.74 -20.17
CA PRO A 15 3.87 -7.54 -20.92
C PRO A 15 2.49 -6.89 -20.80
N PRO A 16 1.60 -7.09 -21.79
CA PRO A 16 0.22 -6.65 -21.67
C PRO A 16 -0.39 -7.23 -20.38
N PRO A 17 -1.21 -6.45 -19.66
CA PRO A 17 -1.83 -6.93 -18.43
C PRO A 17 -2.66 -8.17 -18.74
N ALA A 18 -2.41 -9.24 -17.98
CA ALA A 18 -3.22 -10.44 -18.08
C ALA A 18 -4.64 -10.15 -17.58
N ILE A 19 -5.64 -10.68 -18.28
CA ILE A 19 -7.01 -10.70 -17.77
C ILE A 19 -7.09 -11.86 -16.77
N LEU A 20 -7.42 -11.54 -15.52
CA LEU A 20 -7.67 -12.55 -14.51
C LEU A 20 -9.01 -13.24 -14.79
N ASP A 21 -9.03 -14.57 -14.73
CA ASP A 21 -10.27 -15.34 -14.77
C ASP A 21 -11.11 -15.00 -13.52
N LYS A 22 -12.43 -14.87 -13.68
CA LYS A 22 -13.32 -14.59 -12.54
C LYS A 22 -13.25 -15.71 -11.49
N SER A 23 -13.08 -16.96 -11.91
CA SER A 23 -12.93 -18.09 -10.99
C SER A 23 -11.67 -17.96 -10.11
N GLU A 24 -10.59 -17.40 -10.65
CA GLU A 24 -9.37 -17.08 -9.90
C GLU A 24 -9.56 -15.92 -8.91
N LEU A 25 -10.60 -15.09 -9.08
CA LEU A 25 -10.93 -14.00 -8.16
C LEU A 25 -11.79 -14.46 -6.98
N GLU A 26 -12.52 -15.57 -7.09
CA GLU A 26 -13.41 -16.07 -6.03
C GLU A 26 -12.68 -16.33 -4.71
N ARG A 27 -11.42 -16.80 -4.78
CA ARG A 27 -10.53 -16.98 -3.62
C ARG A 27 -10.19 -15.69 -2.87
N TYR A 28 -10.43 -14.54 -3.49
CA TYR A 28 -10.19 -13.21 -2.93
C TYR A 28 -11.49 -12.45 -2.64
N ALA A 29 -12.66 -13.08 -2.79
CA ALA A 29 -13.93 -12.50 -2.38
C ALA A 29 -13.86 -12.03 -0.91
N GLY A 30 -14.47 -10.89 -0.61
CA GLY A 30 -14.33 -10.25 0.70
C GLY A 30 -13.24 -9.18 0.77
N VAL A 31 -12.41 -9.02 -0.28
CA VAL A 31 -11.33 -8.02 -0.30
C VAL A 31 -11.89 -6.61 -0.51
N GLU A 32 -13.00 -6.51 -1.22
CA GLU A 32 -13.76 -5.29 -1.47
C GLU A 32 -14.27 -4.65 -0.17
N GLU A 33 -14.72 -5.44 0.80
CA GLU A 33 -15.12 -4.94 2.12
C GLU A 33 -13.91 -4.45 2.93
N LYS A 34 -12.77 -5.15 2.83
CA LYS A 34 -11.53 -4.71 3.49
C LYS A 34 -11.05 -3.39 2.91
N LEU A 35 -11.06 -3.27 1.59
CA LEU A 35 -10.74 -2.03 0.89
C LEU A 35 -11.70 -0.91 1.29
N ALA A 36 -13.01 -1.18 1.28
CA ALA A 36 -14.01 -0.21 1.70
C ALA A 36 -13.85 0.21 3.17
N ALA A 37 -13.42 -0.68 4.06
CA ALA A 37 -13.11 -0.33 5.45
C ALA A 37 -11.92 0.62 5.54
N LEU A 38 -10.83 0.34 4.81
CA LEU A 38 -9.63 1.20 4.78
C LEU A 38 -9.91 2.56 4.13
N VAL A 39 -10.68 2.61 3.04
CA VAL A 39 -11.06 3.86 2.34
C VAL A 39 -11.87 4.80 3.23
N ARG A 40 -12.62 4.28 4.21
CA ARG A 40 -13.39 5.10 5.14
C ARG A 40 -12.53 5.76 6.22
N VAL A 41 -11.27 5.36 6.38
CA VAL A 41 -10.34 6.02 7.31
C VAL A 41 -9.74 7.26 6.61
N PRO A 42 -9.99 8.48 7.10
CA PRO A 42 -9.68 9.71 6.39
C PRO A 42 -8.21 10.13 6.61
N THR A 43 -7.27 9.38 6.04
CA THR A 43 -5.82 9.67 6.08
C THR A 43 -5.43 10.85 5.18
N ILE A 44 -6.05 12.01 5.43
CA ILE A 44 -5.95 13.20 4.56
C ILE A 44 -4.64 13.93 4.86
N SER A 45 -3.74 13.97 3.88
CA SER A 45 -2.54 14.82 3.92
C SER A 45 -2.85 16.24 3.44
N ARG A 46 -2.17 17.22 4.02
CA ARG A 46 -2.25 18.65 3.69
C ARG A 46 -0.85 19.23 3.53
N PHE A 47 -0.80 20.47 3.04
CA PHE A 47 0.48 21.18 2.91
C PHE A 47 1.07 21.54 4.28
N ASP A 48 0.22 22.00 5.21
CA ASP A 48 0.61 22.20 6.61
C ASP A 48 0.21 20.95 7.42
N GLN A 49 1.21 20.30 8.03
CA GLN A 49 1.02 19.12 8.86
C GLN A 49 0.16 19.42 10.10
N ALA A 50 0.15 20.67 10.59
CA ALA A 50 -0.68 21.07 11.72
C ALA A 50 -2.19 20.98 11.45
N ASP A 51 -2.58 20.93 10.17
CA ASP A 51 -3.98 20.81 9.74
C ASP A 51 -4.42 19.33 9.53
N GLU A 52 -3.55 18.37 9.79
CA GLU A 52 -3.79 16.95 9.61
C GLU A 52 -4.26 16.26 10.90
N ASP A 53 -5.03 15.18 10.75
CA ASP A 53 -5.46 14.35 11.86
C ASP A 53 -4.55 13.12 11.98
N ASP A 54 -3.54 13.19 12.84
CA ASP A 54 -2.63 12.07 13.10
C ASP A 54 -3.36 10.81 13.58
N SER A 55 -4.49 10.96 14.27
CA SER A 55 -5.25 9.82 14.80
C SER A 55 -5.88 8.98 13.68
N ALA A 56 -6.16 9.58 12.51
CA ALA A 56 -6.63 8.85 11.33
C ALA A 56 -5.54 7.87 10.80
N PHE A 57 -4.26 8.26 10.84
CA PHE A 57 -3.17 7.40 10.41
C PHE A 57 -2.92 6.23 11.39
N ASP A 58 -3.08 6.48 12.69
CA ASP A 58 -3.04 5.41 13.70
C ASP A 58 -4.24 4.47 13.58
N GLN A 59 -5.43 5.01 13.34
CA GLN A 59 -6.62 4.21 13.05
C GLN A 59 -6.41 3.33 11.81
N PHE A 60 -5.81 3.87 10.74
CA PHE A 60 -5.50 3.10 9.54
C PHE A 60 -4.56 1.92 9.85
N LYS A 61 -3.48 2.18 10.61
CA LYS A 61 -2.53 1.14 11.04
C LYS A 61 -3.21 0.04 11.86
N ALA A 62 -4.09 0.42 12.79
CA ALA A 62 -4.85 -0.51 13.62
C ALA A 62 -5.83 -1.35 12.78
N GLU A 63 -6.52 -0.71 11.84
CA GLU A 63 -7.48 -1.38 10.95
C GLU A 63 -6.76 -2.35 10.00
N LEU A 64 -5.58 -1.98 9.50
CA LEU A 64 -4.74 -2.87 8.69
C LEU A 64 -4.35 -4.14 9.47
N ALA A 65 -3.95 -3.98 10.74
CA ALA A 65 -3.64 -5.11 11.62
C ALA A 65 -4.84 -6.03 11.86
N ARG A 66 -6.03 -5.44 12.04
CA ARG A 66 -7.28 -6.18 12.24
C ARG A 66 -7.71 -6.94 10.99
N LEU A 67 -7.58 -6.34 9.80
CA LEU A 67 -8.02 -6.90 8.52
C LEU A 67 -7.05 -7.94 7.94
N TYR A 68 -5.75 -7.84 8.28
CA TYR A 68 -4.68 -8.70 7.78
C TYR A 68 -3.86 -9.35 8.90
N PRO A 69 -4.48 -10.10 9.82
CA PRO A 69 -3.79 -10.64 11.00
C PRO A 69 -2.67 -11.62 10.64
N ILE A 70 -2.79 -12.37 9.54
CA ILE A 70 -1.75 -13.32 9.09
C ILE A 70 -0.49 -12.57 8.63
N VAL A 71 -0.66 -11.45 7.93
CA VAL A 71 0.48 -10.62 7.48
C VAL A 71 1.23 -10.09 8.69
N HIS A 72 0.49 -9.50 9.64
CA HIS A 72 1.08 -8.97 10.88
C HIS A 72 1.67 -10.04 11.79
N ALA A 73 1.20 -11.28 11.72
CA ALA A 73 1.74 -12.39 12.50
C ALA A 73 2.96 -13.07 11.86
N ARG A 74 3.10 -13.05 10.53
CA ARG A 74 4.12 -13.81 9.81
C ARG A 74 5.26 -12.98 9.23
N LEU A 75 5.04 -11.69 9.02
CA LEU A 75 6.06 -10.80 8.48
C LEU A 75 6.73 -10.02 9.61
N LEU A 76 8.00 -9.67 9.43
CA LEU A 76 8.70 -8.80 10.36
C LEU A 76 8.24 -7.37 10.10
N ARG A 77 7.67 -6.72 11.11
CA ARG A 77 7.11 -5.37 10.99
C ARG A 77 7.98 -4.36 11.72
N THR A 78 8.29 -3.26 11.04
CA THR A 78 8.95 -2.09 11.64
C THR A 78 8.20 -0.80 11.28
N GLU A 79 8.30 0.21 12.15
CA GLU A 79 7.74 1.55 11.95
C GLU A 79 8.88 2.57 12.02
N PRO A 80 9.59 2.85 10.91
CA PRO A 80 10.72 3.77 10.91
C PRO A 80 10.32 5.25 11.08
N GLY A 81 9.02 5.54 11.17
CA GLY A 81 8.45 6.86 11.46
C GLY A 81 6.95 6.75 11.71
N ASP A 82 6.34 7.85 12.16
CA ASP A 82 4.97 7.86 12.68
C ASP A 82 3.91 7.43 11.65
N ARG A 83 4.18 7.59 10.35
CA ARG A 83 3.28 7.18 9.25
C ARG A 83 3.91 6.17 8.30
N ALA A 84 4.92 5.44 8.77
CA ALA A 84 5.62 4.44 7.96
C ALA A 84 5.38 3.03 8.50
N ILE A 85 5.12 2.09 7.59
CA ILE A 85 5.06 0.67 7.90
C ILE A 85 5.95 -0.06 6.92
N VAL A 86 6.87 -0.88 7.42
CA VAL A 86 7.67 -1.79 6.61
C VAL A 86 7.36 -3.20 7.05
N PHE A 87 7.02 -4.05 6.09
CA PHE A 87 6.92 -5.49 6.27
C PHE A 87 8.04 -6.17 5.50
N GLU A 88 8.87 -6.91 6.22
CA GLU A 88 9.86 -7.80 5.62
C GLU A 88 9.30 -9.23 5.60
N TRP A 89 9.31 -9.83 4.41
CA TRP A 89 9.02 -11.24 4.20
C TRP A 89 10.33 -11.97 3.87
N PRO A 90 10.93 -12.69 4.85
CA PRO A 90 12.18 -13.40 4.62
C PRO A 90 12.05 -14.45 3.51
N GLY A 91 12.85 -14.29 2.46
CA GLY A 91 12.97 -15.26 1.39
C GLY A 91 13.75 -16.51 1.82
N ARG A 92 13.63 -17.60 1.06
CA ARG A 92 14.41 -18.83 1.30
C ARG A 92 15.89 -18.70 0.90
N SER A 93 16.21 -17.71 0.06
CA SER A 93 17.53 -17.52 -0.56
C SER A 93 17.98 -16.09 -0.30
N LEU A 94 18.86 -15.91 0.68
CA LEU A 94 19.34 -14.59 1.13
C LEU A 94 20.41 -13.99 0.18
N ASP A 95 20.86 -14.74 -0.81
CA ASP A 95 21.81 -14.34 -1.84
C ASP A 95 21.15 -13.62 -3.04
N ARG A 96 19.82 -13.61 -3.09
CA ARG A 96 19.06 -12.93 -4.15
C ARG A 96 18.77 -11.48 -3.80
N ALA A 97 18.70 -10.64 -4.83
CA ALA A 97 18.23 -9.27 -4.66
C ALA A 97 16.78 -9.26 -4.15
N PRO A 98 16.45 -8.42 -3.15
CA PRO A 98 15.08 -8.30 -2.66
C PRO A 98 14.18 -7.61 -3.69
N VAL A 99 12.87 -7.88 -3.59
CA VAL A 99 11.84 -7.11 -4.28
C VAL A 99 11.24 -6.13 -3.29
N LEU A 100 11.22 -4.84 -3.64
CA LEU A 100 10.56 -3.81 -2.86
C LEU A 100 9.21 -3.49 -3.49
N LEU A 101 8.14 -3.64 -2.70
CA LEU A 101 6.80 -3.18 -3.05
C LEU A 101 6.49 -1.96 -2.20
N THR A 102 6.22 -0.83 -2.85
CA THR A 102 5.94 0.44 -2.19
C THR A 102 4.53 0.89 -2.51
N ALA A 103 3.83 1.38 -1.49
CA ALA A 103 2.56 2.08 -1.60
C ALA A 103 2.53 3.22 -0.57
N HIS A 104 1.59 4.14 -0.74
CA HIS A 104 1.24 5.12 0.27
C HIS A 104 -0.21 4.89 0.67
N PHE A 105 -0.58 5.33 1.87
CA PHE A 105 -1.93 5.15 2.41
C PHE A 105 -2.55 6.49 2.85
N ASP A 106 -1.95 7.60 2.46
CA ASP A 106 -2.53 8.92 2.57
C ASP A 106 -3.28 9.32 1.30
N VAL A 107 -4.23 10.23 1.46
CA VAL A 107 -5.04 10.79 0.37
C VAL A 107 -5.05 12.31 0.44
N VAL A 108 -5.41 12.94 -0.67
CA VAL A 108 -5.70 14.37 -0.71
C VAL A 108 -7.16 14.63 -0.31
N PRO A 109 -7.52 15.86 0.09
CA PRO A 109 -8.92 16.22 0.33
C PRO A 109 -9.81 15.88 -0.87
N GLY A 110 -10.98 15.30 -0.63
CA GLY A 110 -11.93 14.88 -1.68
C GLY A 110 -12.52 16.03 -2.50
N GLY A 111 -12.30 17.28 -2.12
CA GLY A 111 -12.87 18.45 -2.81
C GLY A 111 -14.37 18.61 -2.52
N GLU A 112 -15.10 19.19 -3.49
CA GLU A 112 -16.55 19.44 -3.39
C GLU A 112 -17.34 18.16 -3.68
N LEU A 113 -18.12 17.69 -2.71
CA LEU A 113 -18.87 16.43 -2.81
C LEU A 113 -19.88 16.46 -3.96
N GLU A 114 -20.40 17.63 -4.31
CA GLU A 114 -21.35 17.85 -5.41
C GLU A 114 -20.76 17.52 -6.80
N ARG A 115 -19.44 17.34 -6.90
CA ARG A 115 -18.74 17.02 -8.15
C ARG A 115 -18.39 15.54 -8.32
N TRP A 116 -18.84 14.67 -7.41
CA TRP A 116 -18.58 13.23 -7.41
C TRP A 116 -19.81 12.39 -7.74
#